data_AF-A0AAV2JMY3-F1
#
_entry.id   AF-A0AAV2JMY3-F1
#
_cell.length_a   1.000
_cell.length_b   1.000
_cell.length_c   1.000
_cell.angle_alpha   90.00
_cell.angle_beta   90.00
_cell.angle_gamma   90.00
#
_symmetry.space_group_name_H-M   'P 1'
#
loop_
_entity.id
_entity.type
_entity.pdbx_description
1 polymer ?
#
loop_
_entity_poly.entity_id
_entity_poly.type
_entity_poly.pdbx_seq_one_letter_code
_entity_poly.pdbx_strand_id
1 'polypeptide(L)'
;MACVTRKFPEHNKSEVVKEEADEEEMMDTVQSISSAYPTELTELGKCLVKHEETYTGMLILAFTAISWKDTTICNRTASIICWTLLRPVTTGNLLPEAVTFFFNSVLSALQIHGQHEVCNNALTQLALFIYESLRPRYPELRAVMSEVPGINLEALYQFDQKLMDPKATKLGEKKRKDQFRKFLAGTIGTALCQQFKKEVHIKNLPTLFKKPKEVKDMVLQSEPLGLEALFAPTPAAL
;
A
#
# COMPACT_ATOMS: atom_id res chain seq x y z
N MET A 1 24.22 -14.31 -5.34
CA MET A 1 24.41 -13.22 -4.37
C MET A 1 23.95 -13.74 -3.02
N ALA A 2 24.83 -13.81 -2.01
CA ALA A 2 24.44 -14.17 -0.64
C ALA A 2 23.99 -12.90 0.08
N CYS A 3 22.87 -12.92 0.82
CA CYS A 3 22.33 -11.73 1.48
C CYS A 3 22.74 -11.60 2.96
N VAL A 4 23.27 -12.66 3.58
CA VAL A 4 23.48 -12.77 5.03
C VAL A 4 24.94 -13.14 5.33
N THR A 5 25.57 -12.48 6.29
CA THR A 5 26.89 -12.85 6.82
C THR A 5 26.74 -13.63 8.13
N ARG A 6 27.27 -14.86 8.17
CA ARG A 6 27.06 -15.82 9.27
C ARG A 6 27.62 -15.33 10.62
N LYS A 7 26.76 -15.29 11.65
CA LYS A 7 27.04 -15.62 13.07
C LYS A 7 25.70 -15.85 13.79
N PHE A 8 25.44 -17.07 14.24
CA PHE A 8 24.23 -17.45 15.01
C PHE A 8 24.55 -17.51 16.51
N PRO A 9 23.73 -16.91 17.39
CA PRO A 9 23.65 -17.31 18.80
C PRO A 9 22.47 -18.28 19.03
N GLU A 10 22.69 -19.27 19.90
CA GLU A 10 21.74 -20.32 20.27
C GLU A 10 20.66 -19.90 21.31
N HIS A 11 19.58 -20.67 21.29
CA HIS A 11 18.39 -20.80 22.16
C HIS A 11 18.28 -20.04 23.50
N ASN A 12 17.05 -19.58 23.81
CA ASN A 12 16.40 -20.01 25.05
C ASN A 12 14.85 -20.04 24.99
N LYS A 13 14.27 -21.00 25.70
CA LYS A 13 12.83 -21.35 25.79
C LYS A 13 12.07 -20.51 26.84
N SER A 14 10.73 -20.72 26.87
CA SER A 14 9.68 -20.32 27.85
C SER A 14 8.88 -19.10 27.37
N GLU A 15 7.55 -19.03 27.44
CA GLU A 15 6.57 -19.64 28.34
C GLU A 15 5.15 -19.56 27.70
N VAL A 16 4.29 -20.53 27.98
CA VAL A 16 2.91 -20.63 27.46
C VAL A 16 1.96 -19.91 28.42
N VAL A 17 1.16 -18.96 27.92
CA VAL A 17 0.00 -18.41 28.65
C VAL A 17 -1.26 -18.79 27.88
N LYS A 18 -2.20 -19.41 28.60
CA LYS A 18 -3.54 -19.79 28.14
C LYS A 18 -4.44 -18.54 28.09
N GLU A 19 -5.26 -18.41 27.06
CA GLU A 19 -6.47 -17.60 27.12
C GLU A 19 -7.67 -18.38 26.56
N GLU A 20 -8.80 -18.16 27.23
CA GLU A 20 -10.07 -18.87 27.10
C GLU A 20 -10.87 -18.40 25.88
N ALA A 21 -11.67 -19.32 25.35
CA ALA A 21 -12.57 -19.09 24.23
C ALA A 21 -13.90 -18.52 24.73
N ASP A 22 -14.39 -17.47 24.08
CA ASP A 22 -15.79 -17.10 24.12
C ASP A 22 -16.23 -16.81 22.67
N GLU A 23 -17.21 -17.58 22.22
CA GLU A 23 -17.85 -17.48 20.91
C GLU A 23 -19.06 -16.55 21.03
N GLU A 24 -19.28 -15.63 20.08
CA GLU A 24 -20.63 -15.40 19.51
C GLU A 24 -20.65 -14.39 18.33
N GLU A 25 -21.39 -14.82 17.31
CA GLU A 25 -22.20 -14.07 16.32
C GLU A 25 -21.61 -13.23 15.15
N MET A 26 -21.67 -13.86 13.97
CA MET A 26 -22.38 -13.47 12.72
C MET A 26 -22.29 -12.05 12.09
N MET A 27 -21.93 -12.11 10.79
CA MET A 27 -22.32 -11.27 9.62
C MET A 27 -21.26 -10.39 8.93
N ASP A 28 -21.34 -10.49 7.59
CA ASP A 28 -20.74 -9.71 6.51
C ASP A 28 -19.30 -10.01 6.05
N THR A 29 -19.21 -10.97 5.11
CA THR A 29 -17.98 -11.35 4.39
C THR A 29 -17.66 -10.33 3.30
N VAL A 30 -17.17 -9.17 3.71
CA VAL A 30 -16.15 -8.42 2.96
C VAL A 30 -15.04 -8.16 3.94
N GLN A 31 -14.17 -9.16 4.12
CA GLN A 31 -12.99 -9.07 4.98
C GLN A 31 -12.09 -7.93 4.49
N SER A 32 -12.29 -6.74 5.05
CA SER A 32 -11.21 -5.79 5.25
C SER A 32 -10.16 -6.53 6.07
N ILE A 33 -9.04 -6.88 5.44
CA ILE A 33 -7.90 -7.52 6.13
C ILE A 33 -7.48 -6.55 7.24
N SER A 34 -7.87 -6.89 8.47
CA SER A 34 -7.54 -6.15 9.68
C SER A 34 -6.02 -5.98 9.76
N SER A 35 -5.61 -4.76 10.07
CA SER A 35 -4.22 -4.31 10.16
C SER A 35 -3.52 -4.86 11.40
N ALA A 36 -3.19 -6.15 11.39
CA ALA A 36 -2.32 -6.78 12.38
C ALA A 36 -1.51 -7.90 11.73
N TYR A 37 -0.30 -7.60 11.26
CA TYR A 37 0.62 -8.63 10.78
C TYR A 37 1.63 -8.97 11.88
N PRO A 38 1.43 -10.11 12.55
CA PRO A 38 2.50 -11.06 12.76
C PRO A 38 2.08 -12.37 12.11
N THR A 39 2.24 -12.48 10.79
CA THR A 39 2.28 -13.80 10.17
C THR A 39 3.62 -14.40 10.56
N GLU A 40 3.63 -15.19 11.63
CA GLU A 40 4.85 -15.91 12.00
C GLU A 40 5.19 -16.95 10.93
N LEU A 41 6.47 -17.26 10.80
CA LEU A 41 6.89 -18.40 9.97
C LEU A 41 6.28 -19.68 10.54
N THR A 42 5.68 -20.48 9.68
CA THR A 42 5.27 -21.85 10.01
C THR A 42 6.48 -22.70 10.40
N GLU A 43 6.27 -23.85 11.04
CA GLU A 43 7.37 -24.76 11.39
C GLU A 43 8.20 -25.20 10.18
N LEU A 44 7.54 -25.41 9.03
CA LEU A 44 8.25 -25.67 7.77
C LEU A 44 9.05 -24.43 7.32
N GLY A 45 8.48 -23.23 7.43
CA GLY A 45 9.19 -21.97 7.15
C GLY A 45 10.44 -21.82 8.02
N LYS A 46 10.33 -22.08 9.33
CA LYS A 46 11.45 -22.08 10.29
C LYS A 46 12.52 -23.12 9.93
N CYS A 47 12.14 -24.25 9.33
CA CYS A 47 13.08 -25.24 8.82
C CYS A 47 13.81 -24.73 7.58
N LEU A 48 13.07 -24.19 6.60
CA LEU A 48 13.62 -23.71 5.32
C LEU A 48 14.61 -22.54 5.51
N VAL A 49 14.35 -21.62 6.45
CA VAL A 49 15.26 -20.48 6.71
C VAL A 49 16.61 -20.89 7.29
N LYS A 50 16.77 -22.13 7.78
CA LYS A 50 18.08 -22.65 8.22
C LYS A 50 19.03 -22.91 7.05
N HIS A 51 18.50 -23.07 5.83
CA HIS A 51 19.27 -23.31 4.62
C HIS A 51 19.53 -21.98 3.90
N GLU A 52 20.79 -21.53 3.91
CA GLU A 52 21.19 -20.21 3.44
C GLU A 52 20.81 -19.93 1.97
N GLU A 53 21.05 -20.89 1.07
CA GLU A 53 20.74 -20.73 -0.37
C GLU A 53 19.24 -20.66 -0.62
N THR A 54 18.46 -21.54 0.01
CA THR A 54 17.00 -21.56 -0.08
C THR A 54 16.42 -20.25 0.45
N TYR A 55 16.87 -19.82 1.62
CA TYR A 55 16.36 -18.61 2.26
C TYR A 55 16.70 -17.35 1.46
N THR A 56 17.94 -17.26 0.97
CA THR A 56 18.37 -16.18 0.08
C THR A 56 17.52 -16.15 -1.19
N GLY A 57 17.28 -17.30 -1.80
CA GLY A 57 16.40 -17.42 -2.96
C GLY A 57 14.97 -16.95 -2.67
N MET A 58 14.40 -17.32 -1.51
CA MET A 58 13.07 -16.89 -1.09
C MET A 58 12.98 -15.37 -0.87
N LEU A 59 13.99 -14.76 -0.23
CA LEU A 59 14.05 -13.32 -0.03
C LEU A 59 14.11 -12.57 -1.38
N ILE A 60 15.04 -12.95 -2.26
CA ILE A 60 15.18 -12.33 -3.58
C ILE A 60 13.89 -12.49 -4.38
N LEU A 61 13.30 -13.68 -4.39
CA LEU A 61 12.06 -13.95 -5.12
C LEU A 61 10.90 -13.09 -4.60
N ALA A 62 10.69 -13.02 -3.29
CA ALA A 62 9.59 -12.24 -2.70
C ALA A 62 9.71 -10.74 -3.04
N PHE A 63 10.90 -10.17 -2.90
CA PHE A 63 11.14 -8.76 -3.21
C PHE A 63 11.18 -8.45 -4.71
N THR A 64 11.50 -9.44 -5.56
CA THR A 64 11.37 -9.29 -7.01
C THR A 64 9.89 -9.38 -7.44
N ALA A 65 9.11 -10.27 -6.83
CA ALA A 65 7.71 -10.51 -7.17
C ALA A 65 6.80 -9.29 -6.95
N ILE A 66 7.10 -8.44 -5.96
CA ILE A 66 6.33 -7.21 -5.72
C ILE A 66 6.48 -6.17 -6.85
N SER A 67 7.46 -6.33 -7.74
CA SER A 67 7.67 -5.49 -8.92
C SER A 67 7.09 -6.09 -10.21
N TRP A 68 6.53 -7.29 -10.16
CA TRP A 68 5.82 -7.87 -11.31
C TRP A 68 4.53 -7.10 -11.54
N LYS A 69 4.09 -6.99 -12.81
CA LYS A 69 2.85 -6.28 -13.19
C LYS A 69 1.57 -7.05 -12.81
N ASP A 70 1.50 -7.56 -11.59
CA ASP A 70 0.35 -8.21 -10.97
C ASP A 70 0.11 -7.58 -9.59
N THR A 71 -0.92 -6.74 -9.52
CA THR A 71 -1.33 -6.02 -8.31
C THR A 71 -1.73 -6.98 -7.18
N THR A 72 -2.26 -8.17 -7.49
CA THR A 72 -2.66 -9.16 -6.49
C THR A 72 -1.44 -9.79 -5.83
N ILE A 73 -0.46 -10.19 -6.66
CA ILE A 73 0.83 -10.71 -6.17
C ILE A 73 1.56 -9.65 -5.36
N CYS A 74 1.64 -8.42 -5.86
CA CYS A 74 2.27 -7.31 -5.15
C CYS A 74 1.63 -7.11 -3.76
N ASN A 75 0.31 -6.97 -3.69
CA ASN A 75 -0.39 -6.75 -2.43
C ASN A 75 -0.18 -7.90 -1.42
N ARG A 76 -0.42 -9.16 -1.83
CA ARG A 76 -0.29 -10.31 -0.94
C ARG A 76 1.14 -10.50 -0.45
N THR A 77 2.11 -10.36 -1.36
CA THR A 77 3.53 -10.59 -1.05
C THR A 77 4.07 -9.49 -0.15
N ALA A 78 3.76 -8.22 -0.43
CA ALA A 78 4.17 -7.08 0.40
C ALA A 78 3.56 -7.13 1.80
N SER A 79 2.27 -7.49 1.90
CA SER A 79 1.53 -7.51 3.17
C SER A 79 1.93 -8.67 4.08
N ILE A 80 2.20 -9.85 3.52
CA ILE A 80 2.36 -11.08 4.31
C ILE A 80 3.80 -11.60 4.24
N ILE A 81 4.39 -11.71 3.06
CA ILE A 81 5.58 -12.54 2.84
C ILE A 81 6.87 -11.75 3.08
N CYS A 82 7.01 -10.55 2.51
CA CYS A 82 8.26 -9.79 2.53
C CYS A 82 8.78 -9.53 3.95
N TRP A 83 7.92 -9.02 4.83
CA TRP A 83 8.33 -8.73 6.21
C TRP A 83 8.54 -10.00 7.04
N THR A 84 7.68 -11.01 6.87
CA THR A 84 7.80 -12.31 7.54
C THR A 84 9.14 -12.98 7.24
N LEU A 85 9.61 -12.89 5.98
CA LEU A 85 10.91 -13.40 5.59
C LEU A 85 12.06 -12.50 6.05
N LEU A 86 11.93 -11.17 6.03
CA LEU A 86 13.04 -10.28 6.36
C LEU A 86 13.25 -10.10 7.87
N ARG A 87 12.18 -10.09 8.67
CA ARG A 87 12.21 -9.81 10.12
C ARG A 87 13.26 -10.65 10.88
N PRO A 88 13.39 -11.98 10.69
CA PRO A 88 14.34 -12.81 11.44
C PRO A 88 15.81 -12.42 11.26
N VAL A 89 16.17 -11.79 10.14
CA VAL A 89 17.56 -11.40 9.83
C VAL A 89 17.87 -9.94 10.12
N THR A 90 16.90 -9.15 10.59
CA THR A 90 17.12 -7.73 10.96
C THR A 90 18.08 -7.58 12.15
N THR A 91 18.13 -8.57 13.04
CA THR A 91 19.08 -8.63 14.17
C THR A 91 20.43 -9.23 13.76
N GLY A 92 20.50 -9.91 12.62
CA GLY A 92 21.73 -10.45 12.04
C GLY A 92 22.56 -9.40 11.28
N ASN A 93 23.60 -9.87 10.61
CA ASN A 93 24.39 -9.05 9.68
C ASN A 93 23.90 -9.32 8.25
N LEU A 94 23.16 -8.36 7.70
CA LEU A 94 22.84 -8.29 6.30
C LEU A 94 23.96 -7.55 5.58
N LEU A 95 24.21 -7.92 4.33
CA LEU A 95 25.09 -7.10 3.49
C LEU A 95 24.41 -5.76 3.18
N PRO A 96 25.13 -4.62 3.22
CA PRO A 96 24.58 -3.32 2.85
C PRO A 96 23.89 -3.31 1.48
N GLU A 97 24.43 -4.05 0.51
CA GLU A 97 23.87 -4.20 -0.84
C GLU A 97 22.52 -4.94 -0.82
N ALA A 98 22.36 -5.91 0.08
CA ALA A 98 21.08 -6.61 0.23
C ALA A 98 20.03 -5.69 0.85
N VAL A 99 20.41 -4.87 1.84
CA VAL A 99 19.52 -3.89 2.48
C VAL A 99 19.03 -2.86 1.47
N THR A 100 19.93 -2.29 0.67
CA THR A 100 19.55 -1.35 -0.39
C THR A 100 18.70 -2.03 -1.46
N PHE A 101 19.01 -3.26 -1.86
CA PHE A 101 18.19 -4.05 -2.79
C PHE A 101 16.75 -4.21 -2.29
N PHE A 102 16.54 -4.65 -1.03
CA PHE A 102 15.20 -4.86 -0.50
C PHE A 102 14.41 -3.55 -0.45
N PHE A 103 15.04 -2.47 0.00
CA PHE A 103 14.37 -1.17 0.09
C PHE A 103 14.05 -0.59 -1.30
N ASN A 104 15.00 -0.62 -2.24
CA ASN A 104 14.78 -0.20 -3.62
C ASN A 104 13.72 -1.03 -4.35
N SER A 105 13.60 -2.32 -4.04
CA SER A 105 12.54 -3.17 -4.58
C SER A 105 11.16 -2.67 -4.14
N VAL A 106 11.01 -2.25 -2.88
CA VAL A 106 9.75 -1.68 -2.38
C VAL A 106 9.46 -0.31 -2.99
N LEU A 107 10.47 0.55 -3.14
CA LEU A 107 10.32 1.85 -3.80
C LEU A 107 9.94 1.68 -5.28
N SER A 108 10.56 0.72 -5.98
CA SER A 108 10.22 0.40 -7.37
C SER A 108 8.79 -0.13 -7.48
N ALA A 109 8.37 -1.02 -6.59
CA ALA A 109 6.99 -1.50 -6.52
C ALA A 109 5.99 -0.36 -6.26
N LEU A 110 6.35 0.66 -5.47
CA LEU A 110 5.52 1.86 -5.27
C LEU A 110 5.38 2.68 -6.56
N GLN A 111 6.41 2.75 -7.40
CA GLN A 111 6.33 3.40 -8.71
C GLN A 111 5.41 2.64 -9.67
N ILE A 112 5.41 1.30 -9.61
CA ILE A 112 4.62 0.44 -10.50
C ILE A 112 3.15 0.36 -10.06
N HIS A 113 2.90 0.13 -8.76
CA HIS A 113 1.58 -0.20 -8.22
C HIS A 113 0.98 0.88 -7.32
N GLY A 114 1.72 1.95 -6.99
CA GLY A 114 1.31 2.94 -6.01
C GLY A 114 0.01 3.69 -6.32
N GLN A 115 -0.45 3.64 -7.57
CA GLN A 115 -1.76 4.14 -7.99
C GLN A 115 -2.93 3.37 -7.35
N HIS A 116 -2.72 2.11 -6.96
CA HIS A 116 -3.71 1.27 -6.30
C HIS A 116 -3.58 1.45 -4.79
N GLU A 117 -4.63 1.94 -4.14
CA GLU A 117 -4.61 2.26 -2.71
C GLU A 117 -4.17 1.08 -1.83
N VAL A 118 -4.64 -0.13 -2.14
CA VAL A 118 -4.31 -1.33 -1.37
C VAL A 118 -2.80 -1.63 -1.43
N CYS A 119 -2.20 -1.61 -2.62
CA CYS A 119 -0.75 -1.76 -2.78
C CYS A 119 0.02 -0.61 -2.15
N ASN A 120 -0.45 0.63 -2.33
CA ASN A 120 0.17 1.82 -1.74
C ASN A 120 0.29 1.68 -0.21
N ASN A 121 -0.80 1.28 0.44
CA ASN A 121 -0.85 1.08 1.89
C ASN A 121 0.08 -0.06 2.33
N ALA A 122 0.03 -1.22 1.65
CA ALA A 122 0.88 -2.37 1.96
C ALA A 122 2.38 -2.06 1.79
N LEU A 123 2.76 -1.45 0.67
CA LEU A 123 4.14 -1.11 0.36
C LEU A 123 4.68 0.03 1.24
N THR A 124 3.87 1.05 1.54
CA THR A 124 4.25 2.12 2.48
C THR A 124 4.52 1.55 3.87
N GLN A 125 3.66 0.62 4.33
CA GLN A 125 3.86 -0.05 5.61
C GLN A 125 5.13 -0.91 5.61
N LEU A 126 5.34 -1.70 4.56
CA LEU A 126 6.54 -2.52 4.42
C LEU A 126 7.81 -1.65 4.40
N ALA A 127 7.80 -0.55 3.64
CA ALA A 127 8.91 0.40 3.61
C ALA A 127 9.20 0.98 4.99
N LEU A 128 8.17 1.35 5.75
CA LEU A 128 8.32 1.84 7.13
C LEU A 128 8.98 0.79 8.03
N PHE A 129 8.53 -0.46 7.99
CA PHE A 129 9.11 -1.53 8.81
C PHE A 129 10.56 -1.81 8.48
N ILE A 130 10.91 -1.86 7.19
CA ILE A 130 12.28 -2.02 6.73
C ILE A 130 13.13 -0.85 7.25
N TYR A 131 12.65 0.37 7.05
CA TYR A 131 13.37 1.57 7.45
C TYR A 131 13.60 1.60 8.96
N GLU A 132 12.55 1.49 9.78
CA GLU A 132 12.67 1.54 11.24
C GLU A 132 13.59 0.46 11.81
N SER A 133 13.52 -0.75 11.26
CA SER A 133 14.24 -1.89 11.82
C SER A 133 15.70 -1.94 11.41
N LEU A 134 16.03 -1.43 10.22
CA LEU A 134 17.39 -1.52 9.66
C LEU A 134 18.14 -0.18 9.72
N ARG A 135 17.47 0.97 9.66
CA ARG A 135 18.11 2.30 9.63
C ARG A 135 19.10 2.55 10.76
N PRO A 136 18.90 2.08 12.02
CA PRO A 136 19.87 2.26 13.09
C PRO A 136 21.24 1.61 12.82
N ARG A 137 21.29 0.59 11.94
CA ARG A 137 22.50 -0.19 11.62
C ARG A 137 23.02 0.06 10.20
N TYR A 138 22.14 0.44 9.27
CA TYR A 138 22.44 0.59 7.85
C TYR A 138 22.19 2.04 7.41
N PRO A 139 23.21 2.91 7.42
CA PRO A 139 23.08 4.31 6.99
C PRO A 139 22.74 4.47 5.51
N GLU A 140 22.97 3.44 4.69
CA GLU A 140 22.67 3.40 3.26
C GLU A 140 21.18 3.66 2.98
N LEU A 141 20.30 3.27 3.90
CA LEU A 141 18.86 3.56 3.80
C LEU A 141 18.57 5.07 3.78
N ARG A 142 19.37 5.88 4.50
CA ARG A 142 19.25 7.34 4.42
C ARG A 142 19.68 7.86 3.06
N ALA A 143 20.73 7.30 2.47
CA ALA A 143 21.18 7.68 1.13
C ALA A 143 20.07 7.42 0.12
N VAL A 144 19.50 6.21 0.10
CA VAL A 144 18.37 5.86 -0.77
C VAL A 144 17.16 6.77 -0.57
N MET A 145 16.76 7.05 0.69
CA MET A 145 15.67 7.99 0.96
C MET A 145 15.94 9.41 0.47
N SER A 146 17.20 9.85 0.46
CA SER A 146 17.57 11.19 -0.02
C SER A 146 17.36 11.37 -1.53
N GLU A 147 17.34 10.27 -2.27
CA GLU A 147 17.12 10.24 -3.72
C GLU A 147 15.63 10.27 -4.09
N VAL A 148 14.73 10.14 -3.11
CA VAL A 148 13.28 10.21 -3.35
C VAL A 148 12.89 11.61 -3.85
N PRO A 149 12.20 11.72 -5.00
CA PRO A 149 11.81 13.02 -5.55
C PRO A 149 10.94 13.84 -4.59
N GLY A 150 11.27 15.13 -4.41
CA GLY A 150 10.47 16.05 -3.61
C GLY A 150 10.49 15.77 -2.10
N ILE A 151 11.43 14.96 -1.60
CA ILE A 151 11.54 14.68 -0.18
C ILE A 151 12.01 15.91 0.62
N ASN A 152 11.41 16.13 1.79
CA ASN A 152 11.89 17.12 2.74
C ASN A 152 13.02 16.52 3.59
N LEU A 153 14.27 16.87 3.26
CA LEU A 153 15.46 16.35 3.92
C LEU A 153 15.56 16.71 5.41
N GLU A 154 15.05 17.88 5.81
CA GLU A 154 15.04 18.33 7.20
C GLU A 154 14.05 17.52 8.04
N ALA A 155 12.84 17.32 7.50
CA ALA A 155 11.83 16.47 8.15
C ALA A 155 12.30 15.01 8.25
N LEU A 156 13.02 14.51 7.25
CA LEU A 156 13.64 13.17 7.29
C LEU A 156 14.75 13.10 8.34
N TYR A 157 15.59 14.13 8.44
CA TYR A 157 16.63 14.22 9.47
C TYR A 157 16.03 14.18 10.89
N GLN A 158 14.96 14.93 11.15
CA GLN A 158 14.25 14.90 12.44
C GLN A 158 13.57 13.55 12.72
N PHE A 159 13.07 12.88 11.69
CA PHE A 159 12.53 11.54 11.81
C PHE A 159 13.62 10.54 12.21
N ASP A 160 14.79 10.59 11.56
CA ASP A 160 15.95 9.76 11.89
C ASP A 160 16.44 9.97 13.33
N GLN A 161 16.56 11.23 13.77
CA GLN A 161 16.97 11.52 15.14
C GLN A 161 16.04 10.87 16.17
N LYS A 162 14.72 10.99 15.98
CA LYS A 162 13.72 10.37 16.86
C LYS A 162 13.74 8.85 16.81
N LEU A 163 14.05 8.27 15.64
CA LEU A 163 14.15 6.83 15.46
C LEU A 163 15.37 6.25 16.19
N MET A 164 16.49 6.98 16.19
CA MET A 164 17.74 6.55 16.82
C MET A 164 17.83 6.87 18.32
N ASP A 165 17.02 7.80 18.82
CA ASP A 165 16.98 8.12 20.24
C ASP A 165 16.14 7.08 21.03
N PRO A 166 16.77 6.25 21.89
CA PRO A 166 16.04 5.26 22.69
C PRO A 166 15.11 5.89 23.74
N LYS A 167 15.26 7.20 24.04
CA LYS A 167 14.45 7.94 25.00
C LYS A 167 13.31 8.73 24.33
N ALA A 168 13.25 8.77 23.01
CA ALA A 168 12.22 9.52 22.30
C ALA A 168 10.82 8.91 22.52
N THR A 169 9.84 9.78 22.77
CA THR A 169 8.44 9.35 22.85
C THR A 169 8.00 8.82 21.48
N LYS A 170 7.62 7.54 21.43
CA LYS A 170 7.12 6.91 20.21
C LYS A 170 5.86 7.65 19.73
N LEU A 171 5.92 8.22 18.53
CA LEU A 171 4.74 8.72 17.84
C LEU A 171 3.72 7.59 17.69
N GLY A 172 2.43 7.90 17.87
CA GLY A 172 1.36 6.94 17.60
C GLY A 172 1.50 6.36 16.19
N GLU A 173 1.28 5.05 16.05
CA GLU A 173 1.56 4.28 14.84
C GLU A 173 0.96 4.92 13.58
N LYS A 174 -0.30 5.34 13.65
CA LYS A 174 -0.99 6.04 12.56
C LYS A 174 -0.27 7.32 12.12
N LYS A 175 0.06 8.21 13.07
CA LYS A 175 0.75 9.48 12.77
C LYS A 175 2.11 9.25 12.15
N ARG A 176 2.81 8.20 12.60
CA ARG A 176 4.12 7.83 12.09
C ARG A 176 4.06 7.32 10.67
N LYS A 177 3.11 6.42 10.38
CA LYS A 177 2.84 5.95 9.03
C LYS A 177 2.47 7.09 8.10
N ASP A 178 1.62 8.01 8.54
CA ASP A 178 1.21 9.18 7.75
C ASP A 178 2.41 10.11 7.48
N GLN A 179 3.29 10.33 8.47
CA GLN A 179 4.52 11.08 8.27
C GLN A 179 5.45 10.40 7.27
N PHE A 180 5.64 9.08 7.39
CA PHE A 180 6.51 8.33 6.49
C PHE A 180 5.98 8.30 5.05
N ARG A 181 4.65 8.19 4.89
CA ARG A 181 3.99 8.27 3.58
C ARG A 181 4.31 9.57 2.85
N LYS A 182 4.45 10.70 3.57
CA LYS A 182 4.84 11.98 2.96
C LYS A 182 6.25 11.94 2.37
N PHE A 183 7.17 11.20 2.97
CA PHE A 183 8.51 11.04 2.41
C PHE A 183 8.50 10.26 1.10
N LEU A 184 7.60 9.29 0.95
CA LEU A 184 7.49 8.44 -0.23
C LEU A 184 6.61 9.04 -1.33
N ALA A 185 6.02 10.22 -1.13
CA ALA A 185 5.02 10.78 -2.03
C ALA A 185 5.53 10.92 -3.48
N GLY A 186 6.80 11.29 -3.67
CA GLY A 186 7.41 11.41 -5.01
C GLY A 186 7.75 10.08 -5.69
N THR A 187 7.64 8.95 -4.98
CA THR A 187 7.85 7.60 -5.52
C THR A 187 6.53 6.93 -5.93
N ILE A 188 5.39 7.45 -5.47
CA ILE A 188 4.08 6.83 -5.75
C ILE A 188 3.75 6.99 -7.24
N GLY A 189 3.57 5.85 -7.92
CA GLY A 189 3.13 5.82 -9.31
C GLY A 189 1.80 6.54 -9.51
N THR A 190 1.73 7.40 -10.53
CA THR A 190 0.49 8.08 -10.94
C THR A 190 -0.22 7.29 -12.03
N ALA A 191 -1.55 7.29 -12.01
CA ALA A 191 -2.33 6.64 -13.06
C ALA A 191 -2.03 7.22 -14.44
N LEU A 192 -1.95 6.36 -15.46
CA LEU A 192 -1.68 6.77 -16.85
C LEU A 192 -2.63 7.87 -17.32
N CYS A 193 -3.92 7.76 -16.96
CA CYS A 193 -4.94 8.75 -17.27
C CYS A 193 -4.68 10.13 -16.62
N GLN A 194 -3.95 10.19 -15.52
CA GLN A 194 -3.55 11.44 -14.86
C GLN A 194 -2.29 12.03 -15.49
N GLN A 195 -1.36 11.20 -15.95
CA GLN A 195 -0.14 11.64 -16.65
C GLN A 195 -0.45 12.33 -17.99
N PHE A 196 -1.50 11.88 -18.67
CA PHE A 196 -1.98 12.48 -19.92
C PHE A 196 -3.15 13.45 -19.75
N LYS A 197 -3.50 13.85 -18.52
CA LYS A 197 -4.39 15.00 -18.34
C LYS A 197 -3.67 16.23 -18.85
N LYS A 198 -4.02 16.64 -20.07
CA LYS A 198 -3.67 17.95 -20.57
C LYS A 198 -4.35 18.96 -19.66
N GLU A 199 -3.58 19.66 -18.84
CA GLU A 199 -4.08 20.72 -17.98
C GLU A 199 -4.42 21.93 -18.85
N VAL A 200 -5.59 21.90 -19.51
CA VAL A 200 -6.06 23.00 -20.34
C VAL A 200 -6.90 23.93 -19.47
N HIS A 201 -6.27 25.00 -18.97
CA HIS A 201 -6.99 26.17 -18.47
C HIS A 201 -7.64 26.91 -19.65
N ILE A 202 -8.77 26.41 -20.16
CA ILE A 202 -9.54 27.12 -21.19
C ILE A 202 -10.36 28.20 -20.47
N LYS A 203 -9.81 29.42 -20.40
CA LYS A 203 -10.51 30.58 -19.81
C LYS A 203 -11.83 30.93 -20.52
N ASN A 204 -12.02 30.45 -21.75
CA ASN A 204 -13.17 30.73 -22.62
C ASN A 204 -13.88 29.45 -23.10
N LEU A 205 -14.12 28.48 -22.22
CA LEU A 205 -14.96 27.33 -22.56
C LEU A 205 -16.44 27.79 -22.62
N PRO A 206 -17.13 27.69 -23.77
CA PRO A 206 -18.56 27.89 -23.81
C PRO A 206 -19.23 26.86 -22.89
N THR A 207 -20.17 27.29 -22.05
CA THR A 207 -20.90 26.39 -21.15
C THR A 207 -21.67 25.34 -21.95
N LEU A 208 -21.22 24.08 -21.93
CA LEU A 208 -21.78 23.01 -22.76
C LEU A 208 -23.22 22.61 -22.39
N PHE A 209 -23.72 23.02 -21.23
CA PHE A 209 -25.10 22.75 -20.82
C PHE A 209 -25.65 23.94 -20.04
N LYS A 210 -26.40 24.80 -20.72
CA LYS A 210 -27.43 25.57 -20.01
C LYS A 210 -28.54 24.57 -19.71
N LYS A 211 -28.72 24.20 -18.44
CA LYS A 211 -29.97 23.53 -18.02
C LYS A 211 -31.11 24.41 -18.54
N PRO A 212 -32.06 23.88 -19.34
CA PRO A 212 -33.25 24.63 -19.68
C PRO A 212 -33.84 25.14 -18.38
N LYS A 213 -34.10 26.45 -18.32
CA LYS A 213 -34.84 27.05 -17.22
C LYS A 213 -36.16 26.29 -17.19
N GLU A 214 -36.50 25.65 -16.07
CA GLU A 214 -37.83 25.08 -15.89
C GLU A 214 -38.82 26.23 -16.10
N VAL A 215 -39.45 26.25 -17.28
CA VAL A 215 -40.60 27.07 -17.53
C VAL A 215 -41.68 26.39 -16.71
N LYS A 216 -42.07 27.00 -15.59
CA LYS A 216 -43.30 26.63 -14.91
C LYS A 216 -44.40 26.70 -15.94
N ASP A 217 -45.02 25.56 -16.22
CA ASP A 217 -46.17 25.44 -17.11
C ASP A 217 -47.22 26.48 -16.70
N MET A 218 -47.30 27.54 -17.50
CA MET A 218 -48.53 28.30 -17.61
C MET A 218 -49.50 27.39 -18.34
N VAL A 219 -50.41 26.81 -17.56
CA VAL A 219 -51.63 26.17 -18.00
C VAL A 219 -52.21 26.95 -19.19
N LEU A 220 -52.06 26.39 -20.40
CA LEU A 220 -52.85 26.78 -21.56
C LEU A 220 -53.80 25.62 -21.85
N GLN A 221 -55.06 25.98 -21.69
CA GLN A 221 -56.22 25.14 -21.87
C GLN A 221 -56.33 24.69 -23.34
N SER A 222 -56.72 23.42 -23.50
CA SER A 222 -57.60 22.93 -24.58
C SER A 222 -57.10 23.03 -26.02
N GLU A 223 -56.47 21.96 -26.52
CA GLU A 223 -56.92 21.25 -27.73
C GLU A 223 -56.39 19.80 -27.72
N PRO A 224 -57.23 18.77 -27.92
CA PRO A 224 -56.80 17.37 -27.85
C PRO A 224 -56.22 16.93 -29.21
N LEU A 225 -55.15 17.59 -29.66
CA LEU A 225 -54.37 17.18 -30.83
C LEU A 225 -52.92 16.83 -30.45
N GLY A 226 -52.75 16.26 -29.25
CA GLY A 226 -51.48 15.71 -28.77
C GLY A 226 -51.23 14.28 -29.28
N LEU A 227 -49.96 13.87 -29.27
CA LEU A 227 -49.49 12.54 -29.70
C LEU A 227 -50.20 11.39 -28.96
N GLU A 228 -50.74 11.66 -27.76
CA GLU A 228 -51.60 10.72 -27.02
C GLU A 228 -52.81 10.20 -27.81
N ALA A 229 -53.36 10.96 -28.76
CA ALA A 229 -54.48 10.52 -29.60
C ALA A 229 -54.11 9.39 -30.58
N LEU A 230 -52.83 9.23 -30.94
CA LEU A 230 -52.34 8.17 -31.83
C LEU A 230 -52.27 6.79 -31.16
N PHE A 231 -52.27 6.74 -29.84
CA PHE A 231 -52.17 5.51 -29.05
C PHE A 231 -53.47 5.16 -28.32
N ALA A 232 -54.54 5.94 -28.54
CA ALA A 232 -55.85 5.61 -28.02
C ALA A 232 -56.38 4.35 -28.73
N PRO A 233 -56.90 3.35 -27.99
CA PRO A 233 -57.37 2.11 -28.59
C PRO A 233 -58.58 2.37 -29.49
N THR A 234 -58.48 1.97 -30.76
CA THR A 234 -59.57 2.09 -31.72
C THR A 234 -60.74 1.18 -31.30
N PRO A 235 -61.98 1.68 -31.22
CA PRO A 235 -63.14 0.82 -31.03
C PRO A 235 -63.28 -0.14 -32.22
N ALA A 236 -63.37 -1.44 -31.95
CA ALA A 236 -63.70 -2.44 -32.95
C ALA A 236 -65.08 -2.13 -33.55
N ALA A 237 -65.14 -1.89 -34.86
CA ALA A 237 -66.41 -1.79 -35.57
C ALA A 237 -67.01 -3.20 -35.73
N LEU A 238 -68.25 -3.36 -35.24
CA LEU A 238 -69.17 -4.43 -35.65
C LEU A 238 -69.79 -4.09 -37.01
#